data_AF-A0A6N0L9L0-F1
#
_entry.id   AF-A0A6N0L9L0-F1
#
_cell.length_a   1.000
_cell.length_b   1.000
_cell.length_c   1.000
_cell.angle_alpha   90.00
_cell.angle_beta   90.00
_cell.angle_gamma   90.00
#
_symmetry.space_group_name_H-M   'P 1'
#
loop_
_entity.id
_entity.type
_entity.pdbx_description
1 polymer ?
#
loop_
_entity_poly.entity_id
_entity_poly.type
_entity_poly.pdbx_seq_one_letter_code
_entity_poly.pdbx_strand_id
1 'polypeptide(L)'
;MLDKRYQVFISTSGADMRPERIILSQTLVGMGFFSWGLEQRTPLNTAFARRQIDDCDYVVILLGSQYGEQSVSGVGYMHLEYIYAVAKQKPIIVFMHEDPDSRDPDLHDSKPELKEKFKEFRQLLQNEADQVFRYRSLRDLEMAVRLNMSQILEHYPVAGWVRPQNTQALHDEIDQLKTRLAQLEQEMGTREIDPFLSLPKVSMHELLSFEYRMHAYQDGNFKELKVQKKLTWAQLLQILGSTFINPTPEEFFSKRMNEYLNETGLEDAHAEMPRAHAVARAQINIRALHSIKMQMRQNDWIIPSGRDDRQRLLWQVTPKARKLLDSQLLGKDRTFPYKSAY
;
A
#
# COMPACT_ATOMS: atom_id res chain seq x y z
N MET A 1 22.08 7.22 12.08
CA MET A 1 21.89 7.45 10.63
C MET A 1 22.76 6.45 9.89
N LEU A 2 22.19 5.68 8.96
CA LEU A 2 22.97 4.78 8.12
C LEU A 2 23.79 5.63 7.13
N ASP A 3 25.10 5.34 7.01
CA ASP A 3 25.97 5.96 6.00
C ASP A 3 25.62 5.38 4.62
N LYS A 4 24.61 5.99 3.98
CA LYS A 4 24.08 5.58 2.68
C LYS A 4 24.84 6.31 1.57
N ARG A 5 25.34 5.53 0.61
CA ARG A 5 25.99 6.00 -0.62
C ARG A 5 25.10 5.68 -1.81
N TYR A 6 25.31 6.36 -2.92
CA TYR A 6 24.52 6.13 -4.13
C TYR A 6 25.42 5.94 -5.34
N GLN A 7 25.03 5.05 -6.25
CA GLN A 7 25.71 4.79 -7.51
C GLN A 7 25.14 5.66 -8.62
N VAL A 8 26.01 6.44 -9.26
CA VAL A 8 25.64 7.39 -10.31
C VAL A 8 26.30 6.96 -11.62
N PHE A 9 25.49 6.65 -12.62
CA PHE A 9 25.95 6.41 -13.99
C PHE A 9 26.02 7.75 -14.74
N ILE A 10 27.17 8.08 -15.31
CA ILE A 10 27.45 9.32 -16.03
C ILE A 10 27.57 9.03 -17.52
N SER A 11 26.74 9.69 -18.32
CA SER A 11 26.80 9.71 -19.77
C SER A 11 27.20 11.09 -20.27
N THR A 12 28.28 11.20 -21.04
CA THR A 12 28.77 12.48 -21.63
C THR A 12 28.60 12.54 -23.14
N SER A 13 28.35 13.70 -23.74
CA SER A 13 27.93 13.77 -25.15
C SER A 13 29.05 13.54 -26.16
N GLY A 14 30.31 13.56 -25.73
CA GLY A 14 31.46 13.14 -26.54
C GLY A 14 32.73 12.93 -25.74
N ALA A 15 33.79 12.45 -26.42
CA ALA A 15 35.07 12.08 -25.81
C ALA A 15 35.83 13.30 -25.26
N ASP A 16 35.64 14.46 -25.88
CA ASP A 16 36.35 15.71 -25.56
C ASP A 16 35.87 16.37 -24.27
N MET A 17 34.77 15.88 -23.68
CA MET A 17 34.24 16.34 -22.38
C MET A 17 35.02 15.78 -21.18
N ARG A 18 36.31 15.45 -21.36
CA ARG A 18 37.16 14.90 -20.31
C ARG A 18 37.27 15.86 -19.10
N PRO A 19 37.48 17.18 -19.28
CA PRO A 19 37.56 18.10 -18.14
C PRO A 19 36.26 18.13 -17.32
N GLU A 20 35.11 18.23 -17.98
CA GLU A 20 33.80 18.27 -17.32
C GLU A 20 33.51 16.95 -16.61
N ARG A 21 33.83 15.80 -17.24
CA ARG A 21 33.68 14.48 -16.63
C ARG A 21 34.54 14.33 -15.37
N ILE A 22 35.79 14.78 -15.39
CA ILE A 22 36.69 14.71 -14.23
C ILE A 22 36.11 15.52 -13.07
N ILE A 23 35.70 16.77 -13.33
CA ILE A 23 35.12 17.64 -12.30
C ILE A 23 33.82 17.05 -11.73
N LEU A 24 32.93 16.58 -12.60
CA LEU A 24 31.68 15.94 -12.19
C LEU A 24 31.95 14.71 -11.30
N SER A 25 32.81 13.79 -11.75
CA SER A 25 33.16 12.58 -11.00
C SER A 25 33.83 12.91 -9.66
N GLN A 26 34.81 13.81 -9.64
CA GLN A 26 35.48 14.23 -8.40
C GLN A 26 34.52 14.86 -7.41
N THR A 27 33.59 15.68 -7.90
CA THR A 27 32.57 16.33 -7.07
C THR A 27 31.64 15.29 -6.45
N LEU A 28 31.11 14.37 -7.27
CA LEU A 28 30.25 13.28 -6.81
C LEU A 28 30.95 12.37 -5.79
N VAL A 29 32.19 11.97 -6.07
CA VAL A 29 32.99 11.16 -5.13
C VAL A 29 33.25 11.91 -3.83
N GLY A 30 33.56 13.22 -3.90
CA GLY A 30 33.75 14.08 -2.73
C GLY A 30 32.48 14.25 -1.88
N MET A 31 31.30 14.05 -2.48
CA MET A 31 30.01 14.03 -1.79
C MET A 31 29.61 12.63 -1.28
N GLY A 32 30.44 11.60 -1.50
CA GLY A 32 30.20 10.23 -1.03
C GLY A 32 29.47 9.32 -2.03
N PHE A 33 29.29 9.75 -3.28
CA PHE A 33 28.68 8.94 -4.34
C PHE A 33 29.71 8.02 -5.01
N PHE A 34 29.24 6.90 -5.56
CA PHE A 34 30.01 6.08 -6.49
C PHE A 34 29.73 6.57 -7.91
N SER A 35 30.66 7.32 -8.50
CA SER A 35 30.54 7.76 -9.88
C SER A 35 31.11 6.71 -10.84
N TRP A 36 30.36 6.37 -11.88
CA TRP A 36 30.84 5.52 -12.96
C TRP A 36 30.39 6.06 -14.33
N GLY A 37 31.22 5.96 -15.36
CA GLY A 37 30.87 6.36 -16.72
C GLY A 37 31.86 5.85 -17.76
N LEU A 38 31.40 5.71 -19.00
CA LEU A 38 32.26 5.29 -20.12
C LEU A 38 33.06 6.47 -20.67
N GLU A 39 34.35 6.27 -20.91
CA GLU A 39 35.20 7.29 -21.55
C GLU A 39 35.06 7.33 -23.07
N GLN A 40 34.83 6.16 -23.69
CA GLN A 40 34.62 5.98 -25.12
C GLN A 40 33.46 5.01 -25.33
N ARG A 41 32.64 5.19 -26.36
CA ARG A 41 31.48 4.32 -26.62
C ARG A 41 31.71 3.50 -27.87
N THR A 42 31.51 2.22 -27.73
CA THR A 42 31.72 1.25 -28.80
C THR A 42 30.56 0.26 -28.81
N PRO A 43 30.32 -0.44 -29.94
CA PRO A 43 29.35 -1.52 -29.96
C PRO A 43 29.60 -2.57 -28.87
N LEU A 44 30.87 -2.80 -28.51
CA LEU A 44 31.28 -3.80 -27.53
C LEU A 44 30.92 -3.40 -26.08
N ASN A 45 30.99 -2.10 -25.75
CA ASN A 45 30.73 -1.63 -24.38
C ASN A 45 29.28 -1.17 -24.15
N THR A 46 28.43 -1.14 -25.18
CA THR A 46 27.01 -0.78 -25.05
C THR A 46 26.27 -1.71 -24.09
N ALA A 47 26.56 -3.02 -24.13
CA ALA A 47 25.99 -3.98 -23.19
C ALA A 47 26.45 -3.73 -21.75
N PHE A 48 27.68 -3.24 -21.56
CA PHE A 48 28.21 -2.89 -20.25
C PHE A 48 27.52 -1.64 -19.70
N ALA A 49 27.35 -0.61 -20.53
CA ALA A 49 26.61 0.60 -20.16
C ALA A 49 25.20 0.27 -19.65
N ARG A 50 24.46 -0.58 -20.36
CA ARG A 50 23.10 -1.00 -19.95
C ARG A 50 23.08 -1.68 -18.59
N ARG A 51 24.01 -2.60 -18.32
CA ARG A 51 24.13 -3.25 -17.01
C ARG A 51 24.41 -2.23 -15.90
N GLN A 52 25.30 -1.27 -16.16
CA GLN A 52 25.61 -0.22 -15.19
C GLN A 52 24.43 0.72 -14.96
N ILE A 53 23.60 0.98 -15.98
CA ILE A 53 22.33 1.72 -15.81
C ILE A 53 21.33 0.91 -14.97
N ASP A 54 21.25 -0.41 -15.17
CA ASP A 54 20.37 -1.27 -14.37
C ASP A 54 20.74 -1.22 -12.88
N ASP A 55 22.04 -1.21 -12.57
CA ASP A 55 22.56 -1.24 -11.20
C ASP A 55 22.65 0.14 -10.53
N CYS A 56 22.62 1.24 -11.29
CA CYS A 56 22.76 2.58 -10.72
C CYS A 56 21.49 3.07 -9.99
N ASP A 57 21.70 3.97 -9.04
CA ASP A 57 20.64 4.69 -8.33
C ASP A 57 20.16 5.92 -9.12
N TYR A 58 21.10 6.62 -9.76
CA TYR A 58 20.83 7.83 -10.56
C TYR A 58 21.57 7.80 -11.88
N VAL A 59 20.97 8.39 -12.91
CA VAL A 59 21.59 8.61 -14.22
C VAL A 59 21.86 10.10 -14.40
N VAL A 60 23.11 10.46 -14.63
CA VAL A 60 23.51 11.82 -14.99
C VAL A 60 23.84 11.88 -16.48
N ILE A 61 23.15 12.75 -17.20
CA ILE A 61 23.42 13.09 -18.59
C ILE A 61 24.17 14.44 -18.60
N LEU A 62 25.40 14.44 -19.10
CA LEU A 62 26.24 15.63 -19.23
C LEU A 62 26.36 16.02 -20.71
N LEU A 63 25.65 17.07 -21.09
CA LEU A 63 25.55 17.54 -22.46
C LEU A 63 26.50 18.72 -22.70
N GLY A 64 27.35 18.59 -23.72
CA GLY A 64 28.29 19.62 -24.17
C GLY A 64 27.77 20.36 -25.41
N SER A 65 28.44 20.17 -26.55
CA SER A 65 28.15 20.81 -27.85
C SER A 65 28.12 19.83 -29.03
N GLN A 66 28.28 18.53 -28.79
CA GLN A 66 28.28 17.49 -29.82
C GLN A 66 27.30 16.37 -29.50
N TYR A 67 26.74 15.75 -30.55
CA TYR A 67 25.88 14.57 -30.48
C TYR A 67 26.69 13.30 -30.18
N GLY A 68 27.91 13.23 -30.70
CA GLY A 68 28.88 12.17 -30.45
C GLY A 68 28.68 10.91 -31.31
N GLU A 69 29.32 9.82 -30.86
CA GLU A 69 29.37 8.55 -31.58
C GLU A 69 27.99 7.91 -31.74
N GLN A 70 27.74 7.37 -32.93
CA GLN A 70 26.47 6.74 -33.31
C GLN A 70 26.60 5.22 -33.37
N SER A 71 25.51 4.54 -33.07
CA SER A 71 25.35 3.11 -33.31
C SER A 71 25.22 2.82 -34.82
N VAL A 72 25.21 1.53 -35.16
CA VAL A 72 24.92 1.06 -36.53
C VAL A 72 23.56 1.50 -37.07
N SER A 73 22.62 1.89 -36.19
CA SER A 73 21.31 2.40 -36.59
C SER A 73 21.28 3.93 -36.77
N GLY A 74 22.43 4.61 -36.63
CA GLY A 74 22.55 6.06 -36.77
C GLY A 74 22.02 6.87 -35.58
N VAL A 75 21.74 6.22 -34.44
CA VAL A 75 21.31 6.89 -33.20
C VAL A 75 22.51 7.02 -32.26
N GLY A 76 22.67 8.19 -31.63
CA GLY A 76 23.78 8.46 -30.71
C GLY A 76 23.75 7.51 -29.50
N TYR A 77 24.91 7.03 -29.06
CA TYR A 77 24.95 6.10 -27.92
C TYR A 77 24.41 6.73 -26.63
N MET A 78 24.70 8.01 -26.38
CA MET A 78 24.10 8.75 -25.25
C MET A 78 22.57 8.79 -25.36
N HIS A 79 22.02 8.99 -26.55
CA HIS A 79 20.58 9.00 -26.76
C HIS A 79 19.98 7.62 -26.46
N LEU A 80 20.64 6.54 -26.87
CA LEU A 80 20.23 5.17 -26.53
C LEU A 80 20.31 4.90 -25.02
N GLU A 81 21.33 5.42 -24.32
CA GLU A 81 21.48 5.33 -22.87
C GLU A 81 20.34 6.08 -22.15
N TYR A 82 19.98 7.28 -22.63
CA TYR A 82 18.85 8.05 -22.11
C TYR A 82 17.53 7.29 -22.27
N ILE A 83 17.23 6.80 -23.48
CA ILE A 83 16.01 6.01 -23.74
C ILE A 83 15.96 4.79 -22.83
N TYR A 84 17.09 4.10 -22.64
CA TYR A 84 17.18 2.93 -21.76
C TYR A 84 16.92 3.30 -20.29
N ALA A 85 17.50 4.40 -19.81
CA ALA A 85 17.29 4.89 -18.44
C ALA A 85 15.82 5.26 -18.18
N VAL A 86 15.17 5.94 -19.15
CA VAL A 86 13.74 6.27 -19.09
C VAL A 86 12.90 4.99 -19.02
N ALA A 87 13.18 4.00 -19.88
CA ALA A 87 12.48 2.73 -19.88
C ALA A 87 12.63 1.96 -18.56
N LYS A 88 13.75 2.15 -17.85
CA LYS A 88 14.03 1.57 -16.53
C LYS A 88 13.53 2.42 -15.36
N GLN A 89 12.87 3.55 -15.64
CA GLN A 89 12.35 4.48 -14.64
C GLN A 89 13.43 4.95 -13.65
N LYS A 90 14.66 5.12 -14.14
CA LYS A 90 15.76 5.66 -13.33
C LYS A 90 15.57 7.18 -13.19
N PRO A 91 15.81 7.76 -12.01
CA PRO A 91 15.87 9.22 -11.88
C PRO A 91 17.02 9.77 -12.75
N ILE A 92 16.68 10.65 -13.70
CA ILE A 92 17.62 11.23 -14.67
C ILE A 92 17.85 12.70 -14.35
N ILE A 93 19.13 13.08 -14.33
CA ILE A 93 19.60 14.42 -14.02
C ILE A 93 20.42 14.90 -15.20
N VAL A 94 20.04 16.02 -15.79
CA VAL A 94 20.70 16.55 -16.98
C VAL A 94 21.48 17.80 -16.62
N PHE A 95 22.79 17.78 -16.82
CA PHE A 95 23.62 18.98 -16.83
C PHE A 95 23.95 19.32 -18.28
N MET A 96 23.50 20.47 -18.77
CA MET A 96 23.73 20.89 -20.15
C MET A 96 24.43 22.23 -20.23
N HIS A 97 25.34 22.37 -21.20
CA HIS A 97 25.98 23.65 -21.44
C HIS A 97 24.92 24.70 -21.85
N GLU A 98 25.01 25.89 -21.25
CA GLU A 98 24.01 26.94 -21.45
C GLU A 98 23.99 27.44 -22.89
N ASP A 99 25.17 27.68 -23.44
CA ASP A 99 25.38 28.12 -24.82
C ASP A 99 26.37 27.17 -25.53
N PRO A 100 25.91 26.08 -26.16
CA PRO A 100 26.80 25.13 -26.82
C PRO A 100 27.50 25.76 -28.03
N ASP A 101 26.87 26.72 -28.71
CA ASP A 101 27.38 27.36 -29.93
C ASP A 101 28.59 28.27 -29.65
N SER A 102 28.73 28.78 -28.42
CA SER A 102 29.88 29.58 -28.00
C SER A 102 31.13 28.76 -27.68
N ARG A 103 31.05 27.43 -27.66
CA ARG A 103 32.20 26.55 -27.36
C ARG A 103 33.13 26.47 -28.56
N ASP A 104 34.39 26.13 -28.29
CA ASP A 104 35.44 25.96 -29.30
C ASP A 104 34.93 25.10 -30.47
N PRO A 105 35.08 25.55 -31.74
CA PRO A 105 34.69 24.79 -32.93
C PRO A 105 35.16 23.33 -32.95
N ASP A 106 36.30 23.01 -32.35
CA ASP A 106 36.84 21.64 -32.27
C ASP A 106 35.98 20.72 -31.39
N LEU A 107 35.11 21.29 -30.53
CA LEU A 107 34.18 20.55 -29.67
C LEU A 107 32.81 20.32 -30.32
N HIS A 108 32.67 20.64 -31.61
CA HIS A 108 31.44 20.46 -32.37
C HIS A 108 31.60 19.35 -33.40
N ASP A 109 30.52 18.63 -33.67
CA ASP A 109 30.50 17.66 -34.77
C ASP A 109 30.75 18.36 -36.11
N SER A 110 31.66 17.82 -36.93
CA SER A 110 31.95 18.41 -38.25
C SER A 110 30.80 18.21 -39.25
N LYS A 111 30.00 17.15 -39.07
CA LYS A 111 28.90 16.80 -39.99
C LYS A 111 27.63 17.60 -39.66
N PRO A 112 26.98 18.25 -40.64
CA PRO A 112 25.78 19.05 -40.41
C PRO A 112 24.61 18.23 -39.83
N GLU A 113 24.45 16.98 -40.28
CA GLU A 113 23.44 16.04 -39.80
C GLU A 113 23.55 15.77 -38.28
N LEU A 114 24.77 15.73 -37.74
CA LEU A 114 25.00 15.51 -36.31
C LEU A 114 24.67 16.76 -35.48
N LYS A 115 24.95 17.95 -36.02
CA LYS A 115 24.56 19.21 -35.38
C LYS A 115 23.05 19.35 -35.26
N GLU A 116 22.31 18.91 -36.27
CA GLU A 116 20.85 18.90 -36.24
C GLU A 116 20.32 17.90 -35.19
N LYS A 117 20.81 16.65 -35.22
CA LYS A 117 20.48 15.63 -34.20
C LYS A 117 20.83 16.09 -32.77
N PHE A 118 21.93 16.80 -32.59
CA PHE A 118 22.28 17.41 -31.30
C PHE A 118 21.23 18.41 -30.83
N LYS A 119 20.79 19.31 -31.72
CA LYS A 119 19.77 20.32 -31.40
C LYS A 119 18.44 19.67 -31.04
N GLU A 120 18.01 18.67 -31.80
CA GLU A 120 16.80 17.89 -31.51
C GLU A 120 16.89 17.20 -30.16
N PHE A 121 17.99 16.49 -29.89
CA PHE A 121 18.17 15.79 -28.63
C PHE A 121 18.27 16.75 -27.43
N ARG A 122 18.91 17.90 -27.60
CA ARG A 122 18.93 18.94 -26.57
C ARG A 122 17.54 19.47 -26.26
N GLN A 123 16.71 19.72 -27.28
CA GLN A 123 15.32 20.14 -27.09
C GLN A 123 14.49 19.06 -26.40
N LEU A 124 14.67 17.78 -26.79
CA LEU A 124 14.03 16.64 -26.15
C LEU A 124 14.36 16.61 -24.65
N LEU A 125 15.65 16.69 -24.28
CA LEU A 125 16.05 16.71 -22.88
C LEU A 125 15.48 17.91 -22.10
N GLN A 126 15.36 19.07 -22.74
CA GLN A 126 14.78 20.26 -22.11
C GLN A 126 13.28 20.15 -21.85
N ASN A 127 12.57 19.39 -22.68
CA ASN A 127 11.12 19.25 -22.60
C ASN A 127 10.69 18.04 -21.75
N GLU A 128 11.45 16.95 -21.81
CA GLU A 128 11.04 15.65 -21.25
C GLU A 128 11.79 15.26 -19.96
N ALA A 129 12.96 15.84 -19.67
CA ALA A 129 13.68 15.51 -18.44
C ALA A 129 13.21 16.39 -17.28
N ASP A 130 12.91 15.77 -16.13
CA ASP A 130 12.40 16.49 -14.95
C ASP A 130 13.44 17.43 -14.32
N GLN A 131 14.72 17.06 -14.36
CA GLN A 131 15.80 17.75 -13.67
C GLN A 131 16.86 18.21 -14.66
N VAL A 132 16.77 19.47 -15.08
CA VAL A 132 17.68 20.09 -16.07
C VAL A 132 18.40 21.29 -15.47
N PHE A 133 19.73 21.21 -15.42
CA PHE A 133 20.60 22.25 -14.91
C PHE A 133 21.56 22.73 -15.99
N ARG A 134 21.82 24.04 -16.00
CA ARG A 134 22.70 24.68 -16.98
C ARG A 134 24.04 25.05 -16.35
N TYR A 135 25.10 24.96 -17.13
CA TYR A 135 26.44 25.40 -16.73
C TYR A 135 27.14 26.15 -17.88
N ARG A 136 28.04 27.08 -17.53
CA ARG A 136 28.89 27.83 -18.48
C ARG A 136 30.37 27.51 -18.33
N SER A 137 30.80 27.11 -17.14
CA SER A 137 32.18 26.78 -16.83
C SER A 137 32.29 25.52 -15.96
N LEU A 138 33.50 24.99 -15.80
CA LEU A 138 33.78 23.86 -14.90
C LEU A 138 33.43 24.17 -13.45
N ARG A 139 33.68 25.41 -13.00
CA ARG A 139 33.32 25.86 -11.65
C ARG A 139 31.80 25.89 -11.47
N ASP A 140 31.07 26.37 -12.48
CA ASP A 140 29.61 26.38 -12.45
C ASP A 140 29.05 24.96 -12.43
N LEU A 141 29.65 24.04 -13.18
CA LEU A 141 29.27 22.63 -13.16
C LEU A 141 29.47 22.02 -11.77
N GLU A 142 30.63 22.24 -11.14
CA GLU A 142 30.87 21.78 -9.76
C GLU A 142 29.81 22.34 -8.79
N MET A 143 29.54 23.65 -8.84
CA MET A 143 28.56 24.29 -7.97
C MET A 143 27.15 23.74 -8.22
N ALA A 144 26.76 23.59 -9.49
CA ALA A 144 25.47 23.03 -9.87
C ALA A 144 25.31 21.60 -9.35
N VAL A 145 26.35 20.76 -9.44
CA VAL A 145 26.29 19.39 -8.91
C VAL A 145 26.11 19.41 -7.40
N ARG A 146 26.92 20.20 -6.67
CA ARG A 146 26.84 20.27 -5.19
C ARG A 146 25.48 20.74 -4.69
N LEU A 147 24.90 21.75 -5.33
CA LEU A 147 23.62 22.32 -4.92
C LEU A 147 22.44 21.41 -5.25
N ASN A 148 22.42 20.86 -6.47
CA ASN A 148 21.24 20.17 -6.96
C ASN A 148 21.20 18.70 -6.54
N MET A 149 22.35 18.01 -6.44
CA MET A 149 22.35 16.59 -6.04
C MET A 149 21.77 16.39 -4.64
N SER A 150 22.04 17.29 -3.69
CA SER A 150 21.45 17.24 -2.35
C SER A 150 19.92 17.35 -2.38
N GLN A 151 19.38 18.24 -3.22
CA GLN A 151 17.93 18.38 -3.40
C GLN A 151 17.32 17.15 -4.08
N ILE A 152 18.00 16.58 -5.07
CA ILE A 152 17.54 15.38 -5.78
C ILE A 152 17.38 14.20 -4.82
N LEU A 153 18.30 14.02 -3.87
CA LEU A 153 18.19 12.95 -2.87
C LEU A 153 16.91 13.05 -2.02
N GLU A 154 16.41 14.26 -1.77
CA GLU A 154 15.19 14.51 -1.01
C GLU A 154 13.93 14.30 -1.86
N HIS A 155 13.94 14.76 -3.12
CA HIS A 155 12.78 14.70 -4.00
C HIS A 155 12.60 13.32 -4.67
N TYR A 156 13.70 12.60 -4.90
CA TYR A 156 13.71 11.30 -5.58
C TYR A 156 14.44 10.25 -4.73
N PRO A 157 13.91 9.88 -3.55
CA PRO A 157 14.58 8.95 -2.66
C PRO A 157 14.67 7.55 -3.26
N VAL A 158 15.88 6.99 -3.25
CA VAL A 158 16.18 5.63 -3.71
C VAL A 158 16.82 4.78 -2.61
N ALA A 159 16.87 3.47 -2.84
CA ALA A 159 17.39 2.51 -1.88
C ALA A 159 18.85 2.82 -1.51
N GLY A 160 19.71 3.07 -2.51
CA GLY A 160 21.13 3.32 -2.31
C GLY A 160 21.88 2.12 -1.76
N TRP A 161 23.17 2.31 -1.57
CA TRP A 161 24.09 1.33 -1.00
C TRP A 161 24.40 1.68 0.46
N VAL A 162 24.24 0.70 1.34
CA VAL A 162 24.67 0.81 2.74
C VAL A 162 25.71 -0.25 2.97
N ARG A 163 26.85 0.14 3.54
CA ARG A 163 27.90 -0.83 3.88
C ARG A 163 27.33 -1.83 4.89
N PRO A 164 27.37 -3.14 4.62
CA PRO A 164 26.91 -4.13 5.59
C PRO A 164 27.70 -3.97 6.89
N GLN A 165 26.98 -3.68 7.97
CA GLN A 165 27.51 -3.66 9.34
C GLN A 165 26.69 -4.66 10.14
N ASN A 166 27.37 -5.55 10.88
CA ASN A 166 26.72 -6.54 11.74
C ASN A 166 25.67 -7.41 11.04
N THR A 167 25.83 -7.65 9.72
CA THR A 167 24.88 -8.45 8.92
C THR A 167 24.60 -9.80 9.55
N GLN A 168 25.61 -10.48 10.09
CA GLN A 168 25.43 -11.76 10.77
C GLN A 168 24.55 -11.64 12.01
N ALA A 169 24.81 -10.66 12.89
CA ALA A 169 24.02 -10.46 14.10
C ALA A 169 22.55 -10.13 13.79
N LEU A 170 22.30 -9.35 12.72
CA LEU A 170 20.94 -9.07 12.25
C LEU A 170 20.24 -10.33 11.70
N HIS A 171 20.97 -11.20 10.98
CA HIS A 171 20.42 -12.47 10.52
C HIS A 171 20.09 -13.39 11.71
N ASP A 172 21.01 -13.50 12.67
CA ASP A 172 20.83 -14.30 13.88
C ASP A 172 19.60 -13.79 14.68
N GLU A 173 19.42 -12.48 14.81
CA GLU A 173 18.25 -11.88 15.45
C GLU A 173 16.96 -12.13 14.68
N ILE A 174 16.97 -12.00 13.35
CA ILE A 174 15.82 -12.33 12.49
C ILE A 174 15.42 -13.81 12.67
N ASP A 175 16.38 -14.73 12.72
CA ASP A 175 16.11 -16.16 12.86
C ASP A 175 15.62 -16.51 14.28
N GLN A 176 16.16 -15.85 15.31
CA GLN A 176 15.65 -15.94 16.67
C GLN A 176 14.20 -15.44 16.76
N LEU A 177 13.88 -14.30 16.14
CA LEU A 177 12.53 -13.74 16.11
C LEU A 177 11.56 -14.65 15.35
N LYS A 178 11.97 -15.23 14.22
CA LYS A 178 11.16 -16.22 13.50
C LYS A 178 10.88 -17.46 14.33
N THR A 179 11.88 -17.96 15.05
CA THR A 179 11.72 -19.12 15.94
C THR A 179 10.79 -18.77 17.10
N ARG A 180 10.92 -17.58 17.69
CA ARG A 180 10.02 -17.07 18.73
C ARG A 180 8.58 -16.93 18.24
N LEU A 181 8.40 -16.42 17.02
CA LEU A 181 7.07 -16.31 16.39
C LEU A 181 6.46 -17.69 16.19
N ALA A 182 7.21 -18.65 15.63
CA ALA A 182 6.73 -20.03 15.47
C ALA A 182 6.38 -20.69 16.82
N GLN A 183 7.20 -20.46 17.85
CA GLN A 183 6.92 -20.93 19.21
C GLN A 183 5.66 -20.29 19.79
N LEU A 184 5.47 -18.98 19.66
CA LEU A 184 4.29 -18.28 20.15
C LEU A 184 3.03 -18.66 19.37
N GLU A 185 3.11 -18.85 18.07
CA GLU A 185 2.00 -19.37 17.25
C GLU A 185 1.65 -20.80 17.64
N GLN A 186 2.65 -21.64 17.89
CA GLN A 186 2.44 -22.98 18.42
C GLN A 186 1.83 -22.92 19.82
N GLU A 187 2.34 -22.13 20.75
CA GLU A 187 1.79 -21.91 22.10
C GLU A 187 0.37 -21.33 22.08
N MET A 188 0.04 -20.49 21.10
CA MET A 188 -1.32 -20.02 20.89
C MET A 188 -2.24 -21.10 20.31
N GLY A 189 -1.70 -22.02 19.50
CA GLY A 189 -2.41 -23.18 18.98
C GLY A 189 -2.50 -24.36 19.96
N THR A 190 -1.54 -24.49 20.88
CA THR A 190 -1.44 -25.55 21.90
C THR A 190 -1.85 -25.10 23.29
N ARG A 191 -2.09 -23.80 23.52
CA ARG A 191 -3.01 -23.37 24.58
C ARG A 191 -4.34 -24.03 24.26
N GLU A 192 -4.55 -25.19 24.88
CA GLU A 192 -5.88 -25.72 25.11
C GLU A 192 -6.71 -24.53 25.59
N ILE A 193 -7.75 -24.21 24.81
CA ILE A 193 -8.70 -23.17 25.14
C ILE A 193 -9.13 -23.50 26.56
N ASP A 194 -8.75 -22.64 27.51
CA ASP A 194 -8.97 -22.86 28.93
C ASP A 194 -10.42 -23.31 29.11
N PRO A 195 -10.72 -24.55 29.56
CA PRO A 195 -12.08 -25.09 29.55
C PRO A 195 -13.06 -24.21 30.33
N PHE A 196 -12.52 -23.41 31.26
CA PHE A 196 -13.24 -22.44 32.09
C PHE A 196 -13.48 -21.08 31.40
N LEU A 197 -12.71 -20.74 30.36
CA LEU A 197 -12.90 -19.55 29.51
C LEU A 197 -13.59 -19.90 28.17
N SER A 198 -13.67 -21.18 27.82
CA SER A 198 -14.44 -21.63 26.67
C SER A 198 -15.93 -21.54 26.97
N LEU A 199 -16.64 -20.67 26.25
CA LEU A 199 -18.10 -20.73 26.25
C LEU A 199 -18.52 -22.10 25.68
N PRO A 200 -19.47 -22.83 26.30
CA PRO A 200 -19.98 -24.06 25.73
C PRO A 200 -20.55 -23.77 24.34
N LYS A 201 -20.36 -24.68 23.38
CA LYS A 201 -20.97 -24.52 22.05
C LYS A 201 -22.48 -24.58 22.20
N VAL A 202 -23.17 -23.54 21.75
CA VAL A 202 -24.64 -23.42 21.84
C VAL A 202 -25.31 -23.97 20.60
N SER A 203 -26.48 -24.57 20.78
CA SER A 203 -27.31 -25.07 19.68
C SER A 203 -28.08 -23.93 19.00
N MET A 204 -28.43 -24.09 17.73
CA MET A 204 -29.20 -23.08 16.97
C MET A 204 -30.57 -22.77 17.58
N HIS A 205 -31.16 -23.73 18.30
CA HIS A 205 -32.48 -23.61 18.93
C HIS A 205 -32.42 -23.09 20.36
N GLU A 206 -31.23 -22.93 20.93
CA GLU A 206 -31.06 -22.44 22.28
C GLU A 206 -31.40 -20.95 22.35
N LEU A 207 -32.08 -20.56 23.43
CA LEU A 207 -32.60 -19.22 23.64
C LEU A 207 -31.59 -18.38 24.42
N LEU A 208 -31.23 -17.23 23.87
CA LEU A 208 -30.51 -16.18 24.58
C LEU A 208 -31.50 -15.14 25.07
N SER A 209 -31.55 -14.91 26.39
CA SER A 209 -32.24 -13.78 26.99
C SER A 209 -31.28 -12.62 27.23
N PHE A 210 -31.60 -11.43 26.73
CA PHE A 210 -30.82 -10.23 26.99
C PHE A 210 -31.70 -8.99 27.14
N GLU A 211 -31.17 -7.99 27.82
CA GLU A 211 -31.83 -6.71 28.04
C GLU A 211 -31.39 -5.68 27.01
N TYR A 212 -32.35 -4.88 26.54
CA TYR A 212 -32.11 -3.71 25.73
C TYR A 212 -32.97 -2.54 26.22
N ARG A 213 -32.58 -1.32 25.85
CA ARG A 213 -33.32 -0.10 26.17
C ARG A 213 -33.94 0.47 24.93
N MET A 214 -35.13 1.06 25.04
CA MET A 214 -35.76 1.79 23.94
C MET A 214 -36.61 2.95 24.47
N HIS A 215 -36.89 3.93 23.62
CA HIS A 215 -37.85 4.99 23.93
C HIS A 215 -39.19 4.66 23.29
N ALA A 216 -40.21 4.43 24.10
CA ALA A 216 -41.58 4.25 23.64
C ALA A 216 -42.33 5.58 23.71
N TYR A 217 -43.03 5.96 22.63
CA TYR A 217 -43.78 7.21 22.54
C TYR A 217 -45.27 6.95 22.71
N GLN A 218 -45.91 7.77 23.54
CA GLN A 218 -47.36 7.78 23.74
C GLN A 218 -47.82 9.23 23.98
N ASP A 219 -48.85 9.65 23.25
CA ASP A 219 -49.54 10.93 23.46
C ASP A 219 -48.59 12.15 23.54
N GLY A 220 -47.51 12.15 22.75
CA GLY A 220 -46.50 13.22 22.71
C GLY A 220 -45.40 13.15 23.78
N ASN A 221 -45.50 12.23 24.74
CA ASN A 221 -44.45 11.94 25.72
C ASN A 221 -43.66 10.68 25.34
N PHE A 222 -42.43 10.56 25.85
CA PHE A 222 -41.64 9.34 25.73
C PHE A 222 -41.33 8.76 27.11
N LYS A 223 -41.26 7.43 27.17
CA LYS A 223 -40.78 6.69 28.34
C LYS A 223 -39.64 5.78 27.91
N GLU A 224 -38.53 5.81 28.64
CA GLU A 224 -37.45 4.84 28.45
C GLU A 224 -37.86 3.52 29.09
N LEU A 225 -37.95 2.47 28.28
CA LEU A 225 -38.29 1.12 28.69
C LEU A 225 -37.03 0.24 28.66
N LYS A 226 -36.92 -0.64 29.66
CA LYS A 226 -35.90 -1.69 29.72
C LYS A 226 -36.60 -3.02 29.55
N VAL A 227 -36.43 -3.64 28.38
CA VAL A 227 -37.16 -4.86 28.04
C VAL A 227 -36.21 -6.03 27.89
N GLN A 228 -36.65 -7.20 28.36
CA GLN A 228 -35.97 -8.47 28.10
C GLN A 228 -36.48 -9.07 26.80
N LYS A 229 -35.57 -9.29 25.84
CA LYS A 229 -35.84 -10.03 24.61
C LYS A 229 -35.30 -11.46 24.73
N LYS A 230 -36.01 -12.41 24.16
CA LYS A 230 -35.55 -13.79 23.97
C LYS A 230 -35.44 -14.07 22.48
N LEU A 231 -34.24 -14.43 22.02
CA LEU A 231 -33.99 -14.81 20.63
C LEU A 231 -33.28 -16.16 20.59
N THR A 232 -33.53 -16.94 19.55
CA THR A 232 -32.72 -18.14 19.29
C THR A 232 -31.40 -17.74 18.61
N TRP A 233 -30.37 -18.56 18.78
CA TRP A 233 -29.11 -18.34 18.06
C TRP A 233 -29.26 -18.39 16.54
N ALA A 234 -30.24 -19.16 16.04
CA ALA A 234 -30.67 -19.12 14.64
C ALA A 234 -31.09 -17.71 14.18
N GLN A 235 -31.97 -17.05 14.95
CA GLN A 235 -32.42 -15.70 14.65
C GLN A 235 -31.27 -14.70 14.72
N LEU A 236 -30.41 -14.80 15.74
CA LEU A 236 -29.22 -13.95 15.86
C LEU A 236 -28.26 -14.13 14.68
N LEU A 237 -28.04 -15.37 14.24
CA LEU A 237 -27.22 -15.65 13.06
C LEU A 237 -27.85 -15.07 11.80
N GLN A 238 -29.17 -15.12 11.64
CA GLN A 238 -29.85 -14.53 10.48
C GLN A 238 -29.73 -13.00 10.45
N ILE A 239 -29.93 -12.35 11.60
CA ILE A 239 -29.85 -10.90 11.75
C ILE A 239 -28.44 -10.40 11.46
N LEU A 240 -27.43 -11.00 12.11
CA LEU A 240 -26.04 -10.56 12.00
C LEU A 240 -25.37 -11.12 10.74
N GLY A 241 -25.58 -12.39 10.43
CA GLY A 241 -24.88 -13.11 9.37
C GLY A 241 -25.11 -12.53 7.98
N SER A 242 -26.30 -11.98 7.70
CA SER A 242 -26.60 -11.28 6.44
C SER A 242 -25.71 -10.06 6.20
N THR A 243 -25.27 -9.38 7.27
CA THR A 243 -24.42 -8.19 7.17
C THR A 243 -22.95 -8.53 6.98
N PHE A 244 -22.49 -9.61 7.62
CA PHE A 244 -21.07 -10.01 7.62
C PHE A 244 -20.74 -11.03 6.52
N ILE A 245 -21.57 -11.16 5.47
CA ILE A 245 -21.24 -11.99 4.30
C ILE A 245 -19.91 -11.52 3.71
N ASN A 246 -19.73 -10.21 3.60
CA ASN A 246 -18.47 -9.58 3.22
C ASN A 246 -17.75 -9.02 4.47
N PRO A 247 -16.41 -8.90 4.43
CA PRO A 247 -15.63 -8.31 5.53
C PRO A 247 -16.16 -6.92 5.91
N THR A 248 -16.70 -6.81 7.13
CA THR A 248 -17.40 -5.59 7.59
C THR A 248 -16.86 -5.15 8.96
N PRO A 249 -16.73 -3.83 9.22
CA PRO A 249 -16.23 -3.33 10.51
C PRO A 249 -17.08 -3.75 11.71
N GLU A 250 -16.43 -3.86 12.87
CA GLU A 250 -17.05 -4.29 14.13
C GLU A 250 -18.25 -3.43 14.58
N GLU A 251 -18.26 -2.13 14.30
CA GLU A 251 -19.34 -1.20 14.67
C GLU A 251 -20.71 -1.66 14.13
N PHE A 252 -20.73 -2.39 13.01
CA PHE A 252 -21.95 -2.88 12.39
C PHE A 252 -22.70 -3.93 13.21
N PHE A 253 -22.04 -4.61 14.17
CA PHE A 253 -22.74 -5.50 15.10
C PHE A 253 -23.77 -4.72 15.93
N SER A 254 -23.35 -3.59 16.49
CA SER A 254 -24.24 -2.73 17.29
C SER A 254 -25.33 -2.10 16.43
N LYS A 255 -24.97 -1.62 15.23
CA LYS A 255 -25.90 -0.98 14.30
C LYS A 255 -27.02 -1.93 13.88
N ARG A 256 -26.68 -3.15 13.46
CA ARG A 256 -27.66 -4.14 13.00
C ARG A 256 -28.55 -4.67 14.10
N MET A 257 -27.99 -4.93 15.29
CA MET A 257 -28.82 -5.30 16.44
C MET A 257 -29.79 -4.19 16.82
N ASN A 258 -29.34 -2.94 16.84
CA ASN A 258 -30.21 -1.81 17.19
C ASN A 258 -31.29 -1.55 16.13
N GLU A 259 -30.99 -1.71 14.84
CA GLU A 259 -31.98 -1.65 13.76
C GLU A 259 -33.08 -2.71 13.97
N TYR A 260 -32.69 -3.98 14.17
CA TYR A 260 -33.64 -5.08 14.42
C TYR A 260 -34.50 -4.86 15.69
N LEU A 261 -33.90 -4.36 16.77
CA LEU A 261 -34.62 -4.07 18.01
C LEU A 261 -35.57 -2.87 17.87
N ASN A 262 -35.28 -1.91 16.99
CA ASN A 262 -36.23 -0.83 16.69
C ASN A 262 -37.44 -1.36 15.88
N GLU A 263 -37.21 -2.27 14.94
CA GLU A 263 -38.28 -2.86 14.12
C GLU A 263 -39.22 -3.76 14.95
N THR A 264 -38.66 -4.57 15.84
CA THR A 264 -39.42 -5.53 16.67
C THR A 264 -39.82 -4.99 18.04
N GLY A 265 -39.32 -3.81 18.41
CA GLY A 265 -39.52 -3.23 19.74
C GLY A 265 -40.94 -2.71 19.99
N LEU A 266 -41.74 -2.47 18.95
CA LEU A 266 -43.13 -2.01 19.13
C LEU A 266 -43.99 -3.08 19.82
N GLU A 267 -43.86 -4.34 19.40
CA GLU A 267 -44.56 -5.48 20.02
C GLU A 267 -44.16 -5.65 21.48
N ASP A 268 -42.87 -5.49 21.77
CA ASP A 268 -42.33 -5.56 23.12
C ASP A 268 -42.81 -4.39 23.99
N ALA A 269 -42.93 -3.19 23.40
CA ALA A 269 -43.41 -1.99 24.09
C ALA A 269 -44.89 -2.11 24.46
N HIS A 270 -45.71 -2.79 23.65
CA HIS A 270 -47.13 -3.00 23.94
C HIS A 270 -47.39 -3.83 25.22
N ALA A 271 -46.43 -4.65 25.63
CA ALA A 271 -46.53 -5.42 26.87
C ALA A 271 -46.53 -4.53 28.13
N GLU A 272 -45.77 -3.43 28.13
CA GLU A 272 -45.74 -2.47 29.24
C GLU A 272 -46.58 -1.19 28.99
N MET A 273 -46.74 -0.81 27.72
CA MET A 273 -47.47 0.37 27.27
C MET A 273 -48.37 0.02 26.08
N PRO A 274 -49.62 -0.46 26.33
CA PRO A 274 -50.54 -0.90 25.28
C PRO A 274 -50.94 0.20 24.27
N ARG A 275 -50.71 1.47 24.61
CA ARG A 275 -51.01 2.64 23.77
C ARG A 275 -49.77 3.24 23.10
N ALA A 276 -48.60 2.59 23.16
CA ALA A 276 -47.42 3.06 22.46
C ALA A 276 -47.63 2.96 20.94
N HIS A 277 -47.39 4.08 20.24
CA HIS A 277 -47.59 4.17 18.78
C HIS A 277 -46.27 4.13 17.99
N ALA A 278 -45.15 4.43 18.63
CA ALA A 278 -43.82 4.37 18.03
C ALA A 278 -42.75 4.03 19.07
N VAL A 279 -41.68 3.38 18.62
CA VAL A 279 -40.46 3.14 19.40
C VAL A 279 -39.25 3.71 18.63
N ALA A 280 -38.28 4.26 19.34
CA ALA A 280 -37.03 4.71 18.74
C ALA A 280 -35.85 4.56 19.70
N ARG A 281 -34.63 4.69 19.16
CA ARG A 281 -33.37 4.61 19.91
C ARG A 281 -33.21 3.31 20.70
N ALA A 282 -33.65 2.18 20.12
CA ALA A 282 -33.34 0.88 20.69
C ALA A 282 -31.81 0.68 20.76
N GLN A 283 -31.31 0.36 21.95
CA GLN A 283 -29.90 0.16 22.23
C GLN A 283 -29.69 -1.13 23.02
N ILE A 284 -28.96 -2.06 22.42
CA ILE A 284 -28.54 -3.28 23.09
C ILE A 284 -27.50 -3.01 24.19
N ASN A 285 -27.55 -3.80 25.27
CA ASN A 285 -26.51 -3.76 26.29
C ASN A 285 -25.15 -4.21 25.72
N ILE A 286 -24.09 -3.42 25.97
CA ILE A 286 -22.73 -3.70 25.50
C ILE A 286 -22.22 -5.07 25.96
N ARG A 287 -22.55 -5.49 27.19
CA ARG A 287 -22.18 -6.81 27.72
C ARG A 287 -22.87 -7.93 26.94
N ALA A 288 -24.16 -7.76 26.63
CA ALA A 288 -24.92 -8.73 25.84
C ALA A 288 -24.37 -8.84 24.41
N LEU A 289 -24.08 -7.69 23.78
CA LEU A 289 -23.48 -7.67 22.44
C LEU A 289 -22.11 -8.38 22.42
N HIS A 290 -21.28 -8.14 23.43
CA HIS A 290 -20.00 -8.81 23.57
C HIS A 290 -20.17 -10.33 23.77
N SER A 291 -21.10 -10.76 24.62
CA SER A 291 -21.42 -12.18 24.82
C SER A 291 -21.90 -12.85 23.52
N ILE A 292 -22.78 -12.20 22.76
CA ILE A 292 -23.24 -12.68 21.45
C ILE A 292 -22.05 -12.87 20.51
N LYS A 293 -21.20 -11.85 20.37
CA LYS A 293 -20.02 -11.88 19.51
C LYS A 293 -19.07 -13.02 19.89
N MET A 294 -18.75 -13.16 21.18
CA MET A 294 -17.85 -14.21 21.67
C MET A 294 -18.42 -15.61 21.44
N GLN A 295 -19.72 -15.80 21.68
CA GLN A 295 -20.38 -17.08 21.44
C GLN A 295 -20.43 -17.44 19.95
N MET A 296 -20.74 -16.48 19.07
CA MET A 296 -20.75 -16.69 17.61
C MET A 296 -19.35 -17.05 17.10
N ARG A 297 -18.30 -16.43 17.65
CA ARG A 297 -16.91 -16.78 17.34
C ARG A 297 -16.59 -18.20 17.81
N GLN A 298 -16.99 -18.57 19.03
CA GLN A 298 -16.75 -19.90 19.61
C GLN A 298 -17.46 -21.04 18.86
N ASN A 299 -18.60 -20.75 18.24
CA ASN A 299 -19.33 -21.68 17.38
C ASN A 299 -18.78 -21.78 15.94
N ASP A 300 -17.69 -21.06 15.65
CA ASP A 300 -17.10 -20.94 14.32
C ASP A 300 -18.08 -20.33 13.31
N TRP A 301 -18.95 -19.40 13.72
CA TRP A 301 -19.88 -18.73 12.79
C TRP A 301 -19.30 -17.44 12.22
N ILE A 302 -18.43 -16.76 12.96
CA ILE A 302 -17.75 -15.53 12.53
C ILE A 302 -16.25 -15.62 12.80
N ILE A 303 -15.46 -14.97 11.95
CA ILE A 303 -13.99 -14.87 12.06
C ILE A 303 -13.51 -13.45 11.74
N PRO A 304 -12.41 -13.00 12.35
CA PRO A 304 -11.74 -11.77 11.92
C PRO A 304 -11.11 -11.96 10.53
N SER A 305 -11.29 -10.99 9.64
CA SER A 305 -10.84 -11.01 8.24
C SER A 305 -9.69 -10.03 7.93
N GLY A 306 -9.10 -9.41 8.96
CA GLY A 306 -8.05 -8.40 8.83
C GLY A 306 -8.49 -7.02 9.30
N ARG A 307 -7.86 -5.97 8.77
CA ARG A 307 -8.15 -4.57 9.08
C ARG A 307 -8.38 -3.76 7.80
N ASP A 308 -9.17 -2.70 7.89
CA ASP A 308 -9.35 -1.74 6.79
C ASP A 308 -8.23 -0.68 6.75
N ASP A 309 -8.27 0.23 5.76
CA ASP A 309 -7.32 1.34 5.60
C ASP A 309 -7.23 2.27 6.83
N ARG A 310 -8.26 2.26 7.68
CA ARG A 310 -8.33 3.02 8.93
C ARG A 310 -7.96 2.16 10.15
N GLN A 311 -7.35 0.99 9.93
CA GLN A 311 -6.95 0.00 10.93
C GLN A 311 -8.10 -0.58 11.79
N ARG A 312 -9.36 -0.46 11.35
CA ARG A 312 -10.51 -1.05 12.05
C ARG A 312 -10.60 -2.55 11.77
N LEU A 313 -10.90 -3.34 12.81
CA LEU A 313 -11.03 -4.79 12.69
C LEU A 313 -12.26 -5.17 11.85
N LEU A 314 -12.05 -5.99 10.83
CA LEU A 314 -13.08 -6.52 9.95
C LEU A 314 -13.50 -7.92 10.39
N TRP A 315 -14.79 -8.19 10.32
CA TRP A 315 -15.41 -9.48 10.64
C TRP A 315 -16.12 -10.05 9.42
N GLN A 316 -16.11 -11.37 9.29
CA GLN A 316 -16.86 -12.07 8.24
C GLN A 316 -17.46 -13.39 8.75
N VAL A 317 -18.53 -13.83 8.10
CA VAL A 317 -19.18 -15.12 8.35
C VAL A 317 -18.36 -16.26 7.76
N THR A 318 -18.22 -17.36 8.49
CA THR A 318 -17.52 -18.56 8.01
C THR A 318 -18.33 -19.34 6.97
N PRO A 319 -17.70 -20.22 6.17
CA PRO A 319 -18.43 -21.12 5.27
C PRO A 319 -19.46 -21.99 5.99
N LYS A 320 -19.19 -22.38 7.24
CA LYS A 320 -20.11 -23.15 8.10
C LYS A 320 -21.39 -22.36 8.37
N ALA A 321 -21.26 -21.10 8.77
CA ALA A 321 -22.42 -20.26 9.01
C ALA A 321 -23.16 -19.86 7.74
N ARG A 322 -22.48 -19.69 6.59
CA ARG A 322 -23.14 -19.51 5.30
C ARG A 322 -24.07 -20.68 4.94
N LYS A 323 -23.59 -21.92 5.07
CA LYS A 323 -24.44 -23.12 4.88
C LYS A 323 -25.64 -23.16 5.84
N LEU A 324 -25.46 -22.71 7.08
CA LEU A 324 -26.55 -22.63 8.07
C LEU A 324 -27.58 -21.56 7.71
N LEU A 325 -27.15 -20.42 7.20
CA LEU A 325 -28.05 -19.37 6.68
C LEU A 325 -28.87 -19.88 5.49
N ASP A 326 -28.23 -20.57 4.55
CA ASP A 326 -28.90 -21.12 3.36
C ASP A 326 -29.93 -22.20 3.71
N SER A 327 -29.59 -23.10 4.64
CA SER A 327 -30.50 -24.17 5.10
C SER A 327 -31.69 -23.66 5.92
N GLN A 328 -31.57 -22.53 6.62
CA GLN A 328 -32.69 -21.93 7.34
C GLN A 328 -33.62 -21.11 6.43
N LEU A 329 -33.12 -20.55 5.34
CA LEU A 329 -33.96 -19.92 4.31
C LEU A 329 -34.89 -20.96 3.66
N LEU A 330 -34.40 -22.17 3.39
CA LEU A 330 -35.20 -23.30 2.89
C LEU A 330 -36.26 -23.82 3.88
N GLY A 331 -36.12 -23.53 5.18
CA GLY A 331 -37.09 -23.91 6.22
C GLY A 331 -38.36 -23.04 6.24
N LYS A 332 -38.30 -21.79 5.75
CA LYS A 332 -39.47 -20.91 5.66
C LYS A 332 -40.41 -21.25 4.49
N ASP A 333 -39.90 -21.94 3.45
CA ASP A 333 -40.70 -22.35 2.28
C ASP A 333 -41.49 -23.66 2.46
N ARG A 334 -41.37 -24.33 3.61
CA ARG A 334 -42.27 -25.44 3.98
C ARG A 334 -43.48 -24.90 4.75
N THR A 335 -44.35 -24.19 4.04
CA THR A 335 -45.76 -24.06 4.45
C THR A 335 -46.35 -25.47 4.53
N PHE A 336 -46.84 -25.84 5.72
CA PHE A 336 -47.56 -27.08 5.99
C PHE A 336 -48.64 -27.34 4.92
N PRO A 337 -48.70 -28.52 4.27
CA PRO A 337 -49.87 -28.87 3.51
C PRO A 337 -51.03 -29.13 4.49
N TYR A 338 -52.06 -28.32 4.31
CA TYR A 338 -53.44 -28.49 4.74
C TYR A 338 -53.80 -29.95 5.13
N LYS A 339 -54.17 -30.17 6.39
CA LYS A 339 -55.02 -31.33 6.74
C LYS A 339 -56.41 -31.04 6.19
N SER A 340 -56.77 -31.66 5.07
CA SER A 340 -58.17 -31.79 4.66
C SER A 340 -58.82 -32.90 5.47
N ALA A 341 -59.83 -32.54 6.26
CA ALA A 341 -60.80 -33.50 6.76
C ALA A 341 -61.76 -33.83 5.61
N TYR A 342 -61.85 -35.12 5.24
CA TYR A 342 -63.07 -35.88 4.94
C TYR A 342 -62.70 -37.35 4.82
#